data_AF-A0A815UYT7-F1
#
_entry.id   AF-A0A815UYT7-F1
#
_cell.length_a   1.000
_cell.length_b   1.000
_cell.length_c   1.000
_cell.angle_alpha   90.00
_cell.angle_beta   90.00
_cell.angle_gamma   90.00
#
_symmetry.space_group_name_H-M   'P 1'
#
loop_
_entity.id
_entity.type
_entity.pdbx_description
1 polymer ?
#
loop_
_entity_poly.entity_id
_entity_poly.type
_entity_poly.pdbx_seq_one_letter_code
_entity_poly.pdbx_strand_id
1 'polypeptide(L)'
;MKSFNLTEARQVLCPMVGYQNAHYCPDVNETTSEKSKGRSTPLPPLLLPRGVGMTIDISTGKITLPALELTYTDGTEKLWTDSYSKQSFIVPNEVLLTNVSTDENKPKVSIFKTEVDLVNVWTRNADGGYWTGGEFGLAKTALNVYTDFFTENQATSISQNPFSLYILTMISANSPSSLVLNKYAKAAIDALPQDYDEEIYKSFMDIWGTHIAVSTKIGGMKEQQATLKNCIWSSPYFTGGISIDEIKIYLTEDLLSQTPCDSYYSSRRKLAIDHLVGGNIEIQDIELWKQTIALDPALLKVLKYIPWYDVISDINIKKNLRKAMTTRINASNIARMSEVDQITAQRTSLLERSAQYGVRTNYYGSDKPAYEIGDKITLRDIRQCPDGLSRIDLEKYCNTGKNVTACSLAYANFEWTTTWDVPLCYERNRTTGSFRAVARRIAGEILSESEGKFRNYDINGPWIESGCSWLKIPCKGDGRGITDAFICAGCIPTTDREKKFFSCSCPAYEMDERLRPYCK
;
A
#
# COMPACT_ATOMS: atom_id res chain seq x y z
N MET A 1 -50.08 10.43 -1.73
CA MET A 1 -48.64 10.67 -1.60
C MET A 1 -48.44 11.97 -0.81
N LYS A 2 -47.93 11.90 0.43
CA LYS A 2 -47.55 13.12 1.18
C LYS A 2 -46.33 13.74 0.47
N SER A 3 -46.34 15.06 0.30
CA SER A 3 -45.23 15.81 -0.28
C SER A 3 -43.93 15.51 0.47
N PHE A 4 -42.89 15.07 -0.24
CA PHE A 4 -41.56 14.83 0.32
C PHE A 4 -40.94 16.16 0.75
N ASN A 5 -40.73 16.37 2.05
CA ASN A 5 -40.12 17.59 2.57
C ASN A 5 -38.58 17.45 2.53
N LEU A 6 -37.98 17.94 1.45
CA LEU A 6 -36.53 17.89 1.20
C LEU A 6 -35.72 18.53 2.34
N THR A 7 -36.23 19.62 2.93
CA THR A 7 -35.57 20.34 4.02
C THR A 7 -35.47 19.50 5.29
N GLU A 8 -36.55 18.79 5.62
CA GLU A 8 -36.58 17.88 6.77
C GLU A 8 -35.67 16.66 6.55
N ALA A 9 -35.64 16.10 5.33
CA ALA A 9 -34.72 15.03 4.97
C ALA A 9 -33.25 15.46 5.15
N ARG A 10 -32.91 16.68 4.73
CA ARG A 10 -31.56 17.23 4.89
C ARG A 10 -31.17 17.41 6.35
N GLN A 11 -32.08 17.87 7.22
CA GLN A 11 -31.80 18.03 8.65
C GLN A 11 -31.56 16.70 9.38
N VAL A 12 -32.25 15.63 8.96
CA VAL A 12 -32.09 14.30 9.55
C VAL A 12 -30.84 13.60 9.03
N LEU A 13 -30.54 13.75 7.74
CA LEU A 13 -29.48 13.02 7.05
C LEU A 13 -28.13 13.76 7.00
N CYS A 14 -28.08 15.05 7.35
CA CYS A 14 -26.88 15.88 7.31
C CYS A 14 -26.72 16.74 8.59
N PRO A 15 -25.50 17.21 8.91
CA PRO A 15 -24.22 16.88 8.27
C PRO A 15 -23.67 15.52 8.76
N MET A 16 -23.04 14.77 7.86
CA MET A 16 -22.26 13.58 8.20
C MET A 16 -20.83 13.70 7.69
N VAL A 17 -19.90 13.12 8.44
CA VAL A 17 -18.47 13.14 8.10
C VAL A 17 -18.17 12.17 6.95
N GLY A 18 -17.30 12.57 6.02
CA GLY A 18 -16.78 11.70 4.95
C GLY A 18 -15.33 11.28 5.17
N TYR A 19 -14.77 10.54 4.20
CA TYR A 19 -13.35 10.13 4.20
C TYR A 19 -12.40 11.17 3.60
N GLN A 20 -12.87 12.06 2.73
CA GLN A 20 -12.04 13.02 1.99
C GLN A 20 -12.59 14.45 2.13
N ASN A 21 -13.91 14.62 2.03
CA ASN A 21 -14.62 15.89 2.29
C ASN A 21 -15.55 15.73 3.49
N ALA A 22 -15.70 16.79 4.28
CA ALA A 22 -16.32 16.69 5.60
C ALA A 22 -17.81 17.10 5.66
N HIS A 23 -18.39 17.46 4.51
CA HIS A 23 -19.82 17.57 4.30
C HIS A 23 -20.29 16.62 3.20
N TYR A 24 -20.53 15.35 3.51
CA TYR A 24 -21.26 14.50 2.58
C TYR A 24 -22.77 14.69 2.77
N CYS A 25 -23.39 15.48 1.90
CA CYS A 25 -24.80 15.35 1.55
C CYS A 25 -24.86 14.93 0.08
N PRO A 26 -25.61 13.88 -0.31
CA PRO A 26 -25.80 13.57 -1.72
C PRO A 26 -26.36 14.82 -2.46
N ASP A 27 -25.75 15.18 -3.59
CA ASP A 27 -25.95 16.44 -4.31
C ASP A 27 -27.41 16.81 -4.63
N VAL A 28 -27.74 18.09 -4.42
CA VAL A 28 -28.62 18.86 -5.30
C VAL A 28 -27.95 20.22 -5.50
N ASN A 29 -27.30 20.40 -6.65
CA ASN A 29 -26.78 21.63 -7.24
C ASN A 29 -26.31 22.75 -6.28
N GLU A 30 -24.99 22.94 -6.25
CA GLU A 30 -24.31 24.15 -5.77
C GLU A 30 -24.95 25.44 -6.29
N THR A 31 -25.78 26.10 -5.49
CA THR A 31 -26.00 27.55 -5.60
C THR A 31 -26.54 28.05 -4.27
N THR A 32 -25.65 28.47 -3.37
CA THR A 32 -25.84 29.66 -2.51
C THR A 32 -24.57 29.88 -1.69
N SER A 33 -23.61 30.59 -2.30
CA SER A 33 -22.66 31.41 -1.56
C SER A 33 -23.34 32.75 -1.33
N GLU A 34 -23.86 33.00 -0.13
CA GLU A 34 -24.23 34.35 0.29
C GLU A 34 -23.46 34.77 1.54
N LYS A 35 -22.63 35.80 1.32
CA LYS A 35 -21.91 36.58 2.31
C LYS A 35 -22.90 37.24 3.29
N SER A 36 -22.78 36.98 4.58
CA SER A 36 -23.37 37.85 5.61
C SER A 36 -22.28 38.58 6.41
N LYS A 37 -22.19 39.88 6.19
CA LYS A 37 -21.42 40.84 7.00
C LYS A 37 -22.11 41.08 8.36
N GLY A 38 -21.30 41.13 9.41
CA GLY A 38 -21.40 42.11 10.51
C GLY A 38 -22.61 42.06 11.44
N ARG A 39 -22.51 41.27 12.52
CA ARG A 39 -22.92 41.65 13.89
C ARG A 39 -22.43 40.58 14.88
N SER A 40 -21.59 40.99 15.84
CA SER A 40 -21.07 40.12 16.90
C SER A 40 -22.12 39.92 18.00
N THR A 41 -23.16 39.15 17.70
CA THR A 41 -23.84 38.35 18.72
C THR A 41 -23.03 37.07 18.91
N PRO A 42 -22.92 36.51 20.14
CA PRO A 42 -22.39 35.16 20.30
C PRO A 42 -23.19 34.24 19.38
N LEU A 43 -22.52 33.59 18.43
CA LEU A 43 -23.18 32.62 17.56
C LEU A 43 -23.78 31.54 18.47
N PRO A 44 -25.05 31.13 18.25
CA PRO A 44 -25.61 30.00 18.98
C PRO A 44 -24.69 28.78 18.80
N PRO A 45 -24.53 27.92 19.84
CA PRO A 45 -23.67 26.76 19.75
C PRO A 45 -24.10 25.86 18.59
N LEU A 46 -23.13 25.42 17.79
CA LEU A 46 -23.37 24.60 16.60
C LEU A 46 -23.66 23.16 17.03
N LEU A 47 -24.43 22.41 16.23
CA LEU A 47 -24.57 20.97 16.46
C LEU A 47 -23.23 20.28 16.17
N LEU A 48 -22.83 19.35 17.03
CA LEU A 48 -21.62 18.57 16.80
C LEU A 48 -21.79 17.72 15.50
N PRO A 49 -20.85 17.79 14.54
CA PRO A 49 -20.88 16.97 13.33
C PRO A 49 -20.99 15.48 13.67
N ARG A 50 -21.88 14.76 12.95
CA ARG A 50 -22.17 13.36 13.27
C ARG A 50 -21.11 12.44 12.68
N GLY A 51 -20.46 11.67 13.56
CA GLY A 51 -19.55 10.57 13.21
C GLY A 51 -20.14 9.17 13.43
N VAL A 52 -21.04 9.04 14.41
CA VAL A 52 -21.74 7.79 14.76
C VAL A 52 -23.15 7.77 14.17
N GLY A 53 -23.69 6.56 14.05
CA GLY A 53 -24.97 6.29 13.40
C GLY A 53 -24.92 6.33 11.88
N MET A 54 -23.78 6.69 11.29
CA MET A 54 -23.51 6.53 9.86
C MET A 54 -23.48 5.06 9.49
N THR A 55 -23.82 4.76 8.25
CA THR A 55 -23.73 3.40 7.74
C THR A 55 -22.48 3.20 6.87
N ILE A 56 -22.02 1.96 6.81
CA ILE A 56 -20.84 1.56 6.04
C ILE A 56 -21.12 0.24 5.33
N ASP A 57 -20.74 0.17 4.05
CA ASP A 57 -20.61 -1.08 3.34
C ASP A 57 -19.18 -1.63 3.53
N ILE A 58 -18.98 -2.58 4.45
CA ILE A 58 -17.63 -3.12 4.72
C ILE A 58 -17.06 -3.92 3.53
N SER A 59 -17.90 -4.29 2.55
CA SER A 59 -17.43 -4.95 1.34
C SER A 59 -16.73 -3.99 0.38
N THR A 60 -17.01 -2.69 0.46
CA THR A 60 -16.45 -1.62 -0.40
C THR A 60 -15.75 -0.51 0.39
N GLY A 61 -15.94 -0.47 1.71
CA GLY A 61 -15.53 0.61 2.59
C GLY A 61 -16.39 1.87 2.48
N LYS A 62 -17.40 1.91 1.60
CA LYS A 62 -18.17 3.13 1.34
C LYS A 62 -19.01 3.55 2.55
N ILE A 63 -18.88 4.80 2.99
CA ILE A 63 -19.83 5.43 3.92
C ILE A 63 -21.11 5.76 3.16
N THR A 64 -22.24 5.46 3.79
CA THR A 64 -23.59 5.70 3.27
C THR A 64 -24.40 6.52 4.28
N LEU A 65 -25.73 6.56 4.15
CA LEU A 65 -26.60 7.46 4.90
C LEU A 65 -26.59 7.21 6.42
N PRO A 66 -26.82 8.23 7.27
CA PRO A 66 -26.99 8.00 8.70
C PRO A 66 -28.31 7.28 8.97
N ALA A 67 -28.25 6.25 9.80
CA ALA A 67 -29.37 5.37 10.15
C ALA A 67 -29.99 5.69 11.50
N LEU A 68 -29.24 6.29 12.42
CA LEU A 68 -29.69 6.52 13.80
C LEU A 68 -30.30 7.91 13.97
N GLU A 69 -31.30 7.98 14.83
CA GLU A 69 -31.86 9.23 15.34
C GLU A 69 -30.96 9.75 16.46
N LEU A 70 -30.64 11.05 16.43
CA LEU A 70 -29.85 11.73 17.46
C LEU A 70 -30.58 12.99 17.90
N THR A 71 -30.77 13.15 19.21
CA THR A 71 -31.47 14.29 19.80
C THR A 71 -30.49 15.20 20.54
N TYR A 72 -30.78 16.50 20.58
CA TYR A 72 -29.84 17.52 21.04
C TYR A 72 -30.36 18.39 22.21
N THR A 73 -31.55 18.10 22.76
CA THR A 73 -32.18 18.94 23.79
C THR A 73 -33.07 18.15 24.74
N ASP A 74 -32.91 18.41 26.05
CA ASP A 74 -33.91 18.23 27.13
C ASP A 74 -33.59 19.15 28.35
N GLY A 75 -33.06 20.37 28.11
CA GLY A 75 -32.89 21.39 29.17
C GLY A 75 -31.53 21.44 29.92
N THR A 76 -30.59 20.54 29.64
CA THR A 76 -29.17 20.66 30.06
C THR A 76 -28.25 20.30 28.89
N GLU A 77 -27.92 21.28 28.04
CA GLU A 77 -27.07 21.06 26.87
C GLU A 77 -25.67 20.57 27.31
N LYS A 78 -25.28 19.38 26.85
CA LYS A 78 -23.90 18.92 26.96
C LYS A 78 -23.09 19.67 25.91
N LEU A 79 -22.23 20.58 26.36
CA LEU A 79 -21.36 21.34 25.47
C LEU A 79 -19.97 20.71 25.42
N TRP A 80 -19.42 20.63 24.21
CA TRP A 80 -18.01 20.33 23.97
C TRP A 80 -17.36 21.53 23.30
N THR A 81 -16.18 21.93 23.77
CA THR A 81 -15.43 23.05 23.20
C THR A 81 -14.16 22.52 22.57
N ASP A 82 -13.97 22.80 21.28
CA ASP A 82 -12.78 22.43 20.55
C ASP A 82 -11.53 23.14 21.10
N SER A 83 -10.45 22.40 21.27
CA SER A 83 -9.21 22.92 21.82
C SER A 83 -8.46 23.83 20.83
N TYR A 84 -8.66 23.65 19.53
CA TYR A 84 -7.99 24.42 18.47
C TYR A 84 -8.74 25.72 18.13
N SER A 85 -10.00 25.60 17.68
CA SER A 85 -10.84 26.74 17.25
C SER A 85 -11.50 27.50 18.39
N LYS A 86 -11.56 26.91 19.60
CA LYS A 86 -12.35 27.40 20.75
C LYS A 86 -13.87 27.47 20.50
N GLN A 87 -14.34 26.90 19.40
CA GLN A 87 -15.76 26.81 19.08
C GLN A 87 -16.45 25.80 20.00
N SER A 88 -17.63 26.15 20.50
CA SER A 88 -18.47 25.24 21.30
C SER A 88 -19.56 24.60 20.44
N PHE A 89 -19.82 23.32 20.74
CA PHE A 89 -20.78 22.47 20.04
C PHE A 89 -21.70 21.76 21.03
N ILE A 90 -22.96 21.56 20.63
CA ILE A 90 -23.94 20.76 21.36
C ILE A 90 -23.74 19.28 21.03
N VAL A 91 -23.51 18.48 22.06
CA VAL A 91 -23.33 17.02 21.97
C VAL A 91 -24.69 16.31 22.04
N PRO A 92 -24.98 15.35 21.14
CA PRO A 92 -26.22 14.58 21.20
C PRO A 92 -26.41 13.80 22.51
N ASN A 93 -27.66 13.55 22.88
CA ASN A 93 -28.01 12.87 24.12
C ASN A 93 -27.61 11.39 24.14
N GLU A 94 -27.66 10.73 22.99
CA GLU A 94 -27.45 9.28 22.82
C GLU A 94 -25.97 8.89 22.71
N VAL A 95 -25.04 9.86 22.75
CA VAL A 95 -23.61 9.63 22.55
C VAL A 95 -22.79 9.98 23.79
N LEU A 96 -21.71 9.22 23.96
CA LEU A 96 -20.61 9.53 24.85
C LEU A 96 -19.49 10.15 24.01
N LEU A 97 -19.02 11.32 24.43
CA LEU A 97 -17.85 11.99 23.86
C LEU A 97 -16.65 11.75 24.76
N THR A 98 -15.57 11.21 24.18
CA THR A 98 -14.31 10.97 24.87
C THR A 98 -13.19 11.72 24.17
N ASN A 99 -12.31 12.37 24.96
CA ASN A 99 -11.12 13.02 24.44
C ASN A 99 -10.11 11.98 23.93
N VAL A 100 -9.34 12.34 22.90
CA VAL A 100 -8.35 11.45 22.29
C VAL A 100 -6.99 11.62 22.97
N SER A 101 -6.23 10.53 23.14
CA SER A 101 -4.86 10.60 23.64
C SER A 101 -3.93 11.22 22.60
N THR A 102 -2.84 11.84 23.06
CA THR A 102 -1.82 12.43 22.17
C THR A 102 -1.11 11.41 21.30
N ASP A 103 -0.99 10.16 21.76
CA ASP A 103 -0.39 9.05 21.00
C ASP A 103 -1.16 8.71 19.72
N GLU A 104 -2.47 8.95 19.69
CA GLU A 104 -3.31 8.71 18.52
C GLU A 104 -3.08 9.73 17.38
N ASN A 105 -2.37 10.83 17.67
CA ASN A 105 -2.01 11.88 16.72
C ASN A 105 -0.57 11.75 16.19
N LYS A 106 0.10 10.62 16.45
CA LYS A 106 1.42 10.34 15.88
C LYS A 106 1.30 9.95 14.41
N PRO A 107 2.25 10.39 13.56
CA PRO A 107 2.40 9.90 12.20
C PRO A 107 2.45 8.37 12.14
N LYS A 108 1.76 7.79 11.16
CA LYS A 108 1.74 6.35 10.88
C LYS A 108 2.10 6.14 9.42
N VAL A 109 3.11 5.29 9.19
CA VAL A 109 3.57 4.93 7.85
C VAL A 109 3.43 3.44 7.66
N SER A 110 2.74 3.04 6.60
CA SER A 110 2.63 1.65 6.16
C SER A 110 3.19 1.51 4.75
N ILE A 111 4.02 0.49 4.53
CA ILE A 111 4.67 0.21 3.25
C ILE A 111 4.16 -1.15 2.76
N PHE A 112 3.74 -1.19 1.51
CA PHE A 112 3.14 -2.34 0.84
C PHE A 112 4.01 -2.71 -0.36
N LYS A 113 4.55 -3.93 -0.37
CA LYS A 113 5.39 -4.41 -1.47
C LYS A 113 4.55 -5.05 -2.58
N THR A 114 3.32 -5.43 -2.26
CA THR A 114 2.37 -6.01 -3.19
C THR A 114 0.97 -5.44 -2.98
N GLU A 115 0.14 -5.51 -4.03
CA GLU A 115 -1.30 -5.21 -3.97
C GLU A 115 -2.02 -6.07 -2.91
N VAL A 116 -1.59 -7.32 -2.74
CA VAL A 116 -2.14 -8.25 -1.74
C VAL A 116 -1.90 -7.73 -0.33
N ASP A 117 -0.72 -7.17 -0.04
CA ASP A 117 -0.42 -6.59 1.27
C ASP A 117 -1.41 -5.46 1.62
N LEU A 118 -1.74 -4.61 0.65
CA LEU A 118 -2.68 -3.50 0.84
C LEU A 118 -4.12 -4.00 0.97
N VAL A 119 -4.57 -4.91 0.09
CA VAL A 119 -5.92 -5.48 0.15
C VAL A 119 -6.15 -6.20 1.49
N ASN A 120 -5.14 -6.90 2.01
CA ASN A 120 -5.20 -7.58 3.31
C ASN A 120 -5.35 -6.63 4.50
N VAL A 121 -5.06 -5.33 4.35
CA VAL A 121 -5.38 -4.35 5.40
C VAL A 121 -6.89 -4.24 5.56
N TRP A 122 -7.65 -4.13 4.46
CA TRP A 122 -9.10 -4.00 4.52
C TRP A 122 -9.78 -5.23 5.09
N THR A 123 -9.38 -6.42 4.65
CA THR A 123 -9.91 -7.68 5.18
C THR A 123 -9.66 -7.79 6.68
N ARG A 124 -8.42 -7.51 7.15
CA ARG A 124 -8.10 -7.56 8.58
C ARG A 124 -8.85 -6.52 9.40
N ASN A 125 -9.08 -5.33 8.86
CA ASN A 125 -9.88 -4.30 9.53
C ASN A 125 -11.33 -4.79 9.68
N ALA A 126 -11.92 -5.31 8.61
CA ALA A 126 -13.27 -5.86 8.60
C ALA A 126 -13.43 -7.02 9.60
N ASP A 127 -12.49 -7.97 9.61
CA ASP A 127 -12.50 -9.11 10.54
C ASP A 127 -12.29 -8.64 11.99
N GLY A 128 -11.52 -7.56 12.19
CA GLY A 128 -11.31 -6.93 13.48
C GLY A 128 -12.49 -6.10 14.00
N GLY A 129 -13.56 -5.92 13.22
CA GLY A 129 -14.74 -5.15 13.62
C GLY A 129 -14.53 -3.63 13.61
N TYR A 130 -13.54 -3.14 12.87
CA TYR A 130 -13.23 -1.71 12.77
C TYR A 130 -12.92 -1.31 11.31
N TRP A 131 -12.91 -0.02 11.03
CA TRP A 131 -12.59 0.50 9.69
C TRP A 131 -11.75 1.76 9.78
N THR A 132 -10.78 1.94 8.91
CA THR A 132 -9.87 3.11 8.89
C THR A 132 -10.37 4.17 7.92
N GLY A 133 -10.07 5.45 8.18
CA GLY A 133 -10.36 6.56 7.26
C GLY A 133 -9.23 6.84 6.27
N GLY A 134 -9.43 7.87 5.42
CA GLY A 134 -8.49 8.27 4.37
C GLY A 134 -8.44 7.27 3.21
N GLU A 135 -7.29 7.12 2.56
CA GLU A 135 -7.08 6.13 1.49
C GLU A 135 -7.30 4.68 1.98
N PHE A 136 -7.09 4.40 3.27
CA PHE A 136 -7.44 3.09 3.83
C PHE A 136 -8.96 2.86 3.96
N GLY A 137 -9.77 3.91 3.86
CA GLY A 137 -11.22 3.82 4.00
C GLY A 137 -11.94 3.40 2.73
N LEU A 138 -11.31 3.56 1.57
CA LEU A 138 -11.90 3.26 0.26
C LEU A 138 -11.36 1.91 -0.22
N ALA A 139 -12.08 0.82 0.04
CA ALA A 139 -11.64 -0.48 -0.41
C ALA A 139 -11.75 -0.57 -1.94
N LYS A 140 -10.59 -0.68 -2.59
CA LYS A 140 -10.48 -0.88 -4.03
C LYS A 140 -10.39 -2.38 -4.33
N THR A 141 -10.56 -2.75 -5.60
CA THR A 141 -10.30 -4.12 -6.03
C THR A 141 -8.78 -4.36 -6.12
N ALA A 142 -8.34 -5.62 -6.07
CA ALA A 142 -6.91 -5.92 -6.15
C ALA A 142 -6.34 -5.47 -7.50
N LEU A 143 -7.13 -5.61 -8.57
CA LEU A 143 -6.73 -5.19 -9.91
C LEU A 143 -6.56 -3.67 -10.03
N ASN A 144 -7.46 -2.89 -9.41
CA ASN A 144 -7.33 -1.42 -9.39
C ASN A 144 -6.07 -1.00 -8.62
N VAL A 145 -5.85 -1.58 -7.44
CA VAL A 145 -4.64 -1.33 -6.64
C VAL A 145 -3.38 -1.66 -7.43
N TYR A 146 -3.36 -2.82 -8.12
CA TYR A 146 -2.23 -3.23 -8.93
C TYR A 146 -1.96 -2.25 -10.08
N THR A 147 -3.02 -1.88 -10.82
CA THR A 147 -2.92 -1.00 -11.98
C THR A 147 -2.38 0.38 -11.61
N ASP A 148 -2.89 0.95 -10.53
CA ASP A 148 -2.54 2.30 -10.07
C ASP A 148 -1.12 2.37 -9.48
N PHE A 149 -0.68 1.31 -8.78
CA PHE A 149 0.50 1.41 -7.92
C PHE A 149 1.58 0.34 -8.12
N PHE A 150 1.35 -0.78 -8.79
CA PHE A 150 2.29 -1.93 -8.80
C PHE A 150 2.69 -2.42 -10.21
N THR A 151 2.11 -1.86 -11.28
CA THR A 151 2.40 -2.23 -12.67
C THR A 151 3.89 -2.14 -13.05
N GLU A 152 4.60 -1.15 -12.52
CA GLU A 152 6.02 -0.92 -12.81
C GLU A 152 6.99 -1.68 -11.88
N ASN A 153 6.54 -2.75 -11.20
CA ASN A 153 7.35 -3.48 -10.21
C ASN A 153 7.91 -2.52 -9.14
N GLN A 154 7.00 -1.76 -8.53
CA GLN A 154 7.27 -0.78 -7.49
C GLN A 154 6.46 -1.12 -6.23
N ALA A 155 6.90 -0.63 -5.08
CA ALA A 155 6.14 -0.68 -3.83
C ALA A 155 5.32 0.61 -3.67
N THR A 156 4.33 0.61 -2.78
CA THR A 156 3.61 1.83 -2.39
C THR A 156 3.62 1.99 -0.87
N SER A 157 3.40 3.22 -0.40
CA SER A 157 3.25 3.51 1.00
C SER A 157 2.10 4.48 1.23
N ILE A 158 1.41 4.33 2.35
CA ILE A 158 0.40 5.27 2.83
C ILE A 158 0.90 5.80 4.18
N SER A 159 1.05 7.11 4.24
CA SER A 159 1.55 7.88 5.37
C SER A 159 0.43 8.80 5.86
N GLN A 160 0.02 8.68 7.13
CA GLN A 160 -1.08 9.44 7.72
C GLN A 160 -0.62 10.17 8.99
N ASN A 161 -0.90 11.46 9.09
CA ASN A 161 -0.69 12.28 10.28
C ASN A 161 -2.05 12.76 10.79
N PRO A 162 -2.70 11.98 11.67
CA PRO A 162 -4.03 12.31 12.17
C PRO A 162 -3.99 13.42 13.23
N PHE A 163 -4.99 14.28 13.17
CA PHE A 163 -5.33 15.31 14.15
C PHE A 163 -6.71 14.98 14.71
N SER A 164 -6.75 14.05 15.65
CA SER A 164 -7.97 13.55 16.25
C SER A 164 -8.53 14.59 17.22
N LEU A 165 -9.81 14.92 17.08
CA LEU A 165 -10.53 15.84 17.95
C LEU A 165 -11.22 15.11 19.10
N TYR A 166 -12.00 14.08 18.78
CA TYR A 166 -12.80 13.33 19.74
C TYR A 166 -13.15 11.93 19.24
N ILE A 167 -13.59 11.09 20.17
CA ILE A 167 -14.25 9.81 19.91
C ILE A 167 -15.71 9.94 20.31
N LEU A 168 -16.60 9.56 19.41
CA LEU A 168 -18.04 9.41 19.69
C LEU A 168 -18.37 7.93 19.81
N THR A 169 -19.14 7.57 20.84
CA THR A 169 -19.66 6.21 21.02
C THR A 169 -21.13 6.25 21.42
N MET A 170 -21.98 5.47 20.74
CA MET A 170 -23.38 5.32 21.14
C MET A 170 -23.47 4.71 22.54
N ILE A 171 -24.27 5.30 23.43
CA ILE A 171 -24.51 4.75 24.78
C ILE A 171 -25.02 3.30 24.68
N SER A 172 -25.88 3.05 23.68
CA SER A 172 -26.44 1.73 23.38
C SER A 172 -25.57 0.86 22.44
N ALA A 173 -24.27 1.14 22.28
CA ALA A 173 -23.40 0.38 21.36
C ALA A 173 -23.28 -1.13 21.69
N ASN A 174 -23.65 -1.54 22.91
CA ASN A 174 -23.65 -2.95 23.34
C ASN A 174 -25.05 -3.59 23.35
N SER A 175 -26.09 -2.81 23.02
CA SER A 175 -27.49 -3.27 22.96
C SER A 175 -28.11 -2.85 21.62
N PRO A 176 -27.75 -3.51 20.49
CA PRO A 176 -28.19 -3.10 19.16
C PRO A 176 -29.70 -2.89 19.01
N SER A 177 -30.52 -3.71 19.68
CA SER A 177 -31.98 -3.63 19.63
C SER A 177 -32.57 -2.39 20.32
N SER A 178 -31.78 -1.66 21.12
CA SER A 178 -32.22 -0.41 21.76
C SER A 178 -31.81 0.84 20.97
N LEU A 179 -31.16 0.68 19.82
CA LEU A 179 -30.83 1.81 18.95
C LEU A 179 -32.08 2.33 18.26
N VAL A 180 -32.28 3.64 18.32
CA VAL A 180 -33.41 4.30 17.67
C VAL A 180 -33.01 4.67 16.25
N LEU A 181 -33.69 4.05 15.28
CA LEU A 181 -33.53 4.39 13.88
C LEU A 181 -34.24 5.70 13.56
N ASN A 182 -33.64 6.51 12.68
CA ASN A 182 -34.35 7.64 12.12
C ASN A 182 -35.51 7.15 11.23
N LYS A 183 -36.44 8.06 10.95
CA LYS A 183 -37.68 7.72 10.22
C LYS A 183 -37.44 7.14 8.82
N TYR A 184 -36.35 7.52 8.14
CA TYR A 184 -36.04 7.05 6.78
C TYR A 184 -35.47 5.63 6.81
N ALA A 185 -34.52 5.37 7.71
CA ALA A 185 -33.96 4.03 7.94
C ALA A 185 -35.05 3.05 8.39
N LYS A 186 -35.92 3.49 9.32
CA LYS A 186 -37.06 2.71 9.78
C LYS A 186 -38.01 2.35 8.63
N ALA A 187 -38.40 3.35 7.82
CA ALA A 187 -39.28 3.12 6.67
C ALA A 187 -38.64 2.18 5.63
N ALA A 188 -37.33 2.26 5.42
CA ALA A 188 -36.61 1.36 4.52
C ALA A 188 -36.62 -0.09 5.01
N ILE A 189 -36.45 -0.32 6.32
CA ILE A 189 -36.57 -1.65 6.92
C ILE A 189 -38.00 -2.18 6.85
N ASP A 190 -38.97 -1.33 7.19
CA ASP A 190 -40.40 -1.70 7.19
C ASP A 190 -40.90 -2.06 5.77
N ALA A 191 -40.20 -1.61 4.72
CA ALA A 191 -40.48 -1.92 3.33
C ALA A 191 -39.82 -3.23 2.82
N LEU A 192 -38.95 -3.88 3.61
CA LEU A 192 -38.31 -5.13 3.20
C LEU A 192 -39.33 -6.28 3.24
N PRO A 193 -39.40 -7.14 2.20
CA PRO A 193 -40.31 -8.27 2.19
C PRO A 193 -39.87 -9.34 3.18
N GLN A 194 -40.84 -10.03 3.78
CA GLN A 194 -40.60 -11.17 4.67
C GLN A 194 -40.08 -12.39 3.90
N ASP A 195 -40.50 -12.57 2.66
CA ASP A 195 -39.91 -13.52 1.73
C ASP A 195 -38.62 -12.96 1.14
N TYR A 196 -37.61 -13.82 0.95
CA TYR A 196 -36.31 -13.38 0.47
C TYR A 196 -36.36 -12.99 -1.02
N ASP A 197 -36.19 -11.70 -1.29
CA ASP A 197 -35.97 -11.13 -2.61
C ASP A 197 -34.56 -10.57 -2.69
N GLU A 198 -33.72 -11.13 -3.55
CA GLU A 198 -32.31 -10.74 -3.62
C GLU A 198 -32.11 -9.29 -4.07
N GLU A 199 -32.88 -8.82 -5.05
CA GLU A 199 -32.70 -7.49 -5.65
C GLU A 199 -33.16 -6.38 -4.70
N ILE A 200 -34.23 -6.61 -3.94
CA ILE A 200 -34.71 -5.65 -2.94
C ILE A 200 -33.70 -5.50 -1.80
N TYR A 201 -33.18 -6.61 -1.27
CA TYR A 201 -32.20 -6.58 -0.19
C TYR A 201 -30.84 -6.02 -0.66
N LYS A 202 -30.46 -6.29 -1.91
CA LYS A 202 -29.29 -5.65 -2.54
C LYS A 202 -29.46 -4.15 -2.67
N SER A 203 -30.62 -3.68 -3.15
CA SER A 203 -30.95 -2.25 -3.25
C SER A 203 -30.92 -1.56 -1.88
N PHE A 204 -31.39 -2.23 -0.83
CA PHE A 204 -31.26 -1.73 0.55
C PHE A 204 -29.78 -1.53 0.92
N MET A 205 -28.92 -2.53 0.68
CA MET A 205 -27.49 -2.45 1.01
C MET A 205 -26.73 -1.41 0.16
N ASP A 206 -27.15 -1.17 -1.09
CA ASP A 206 -26.52 -0.15 -1.92
C ASP A 206 -26.80 1.28 -1.41
N ILE A 207 -27.91 1.48 -0.70
CA ILE A 207 -28.31 2.77 -0.10
C ILE A 207 -27.81 2.91 1.34
N TRP A 208 -27.93 1.85 2.13
CA TRP A 208 -27.75 1.86 3.59
C TRP A 208 -26.51 1.09 4.05
N GLY A 209 -25.71 0.58 3.12
CA GLY A 209 -24.54 -0.23 3.45
C GLY A 209 -24.91 -1.54 4.14
N THR A 210 -23.93 -2.09 4.86
CA THR A 210 -24.05 -3.40 5.53
C THR A 210 -24.06 -3.26 7.06
N HIS A 211 -23.41 -2.23 7.59
CA HIS A 211 -23.23 -2.03 9.03
C HIS A 211 -23.53 -0.58 9.42
N ILE A 212 -23.80 -0.37 10.71
CA ILE A 212 -23.97 0.94 11.34
C ILE A 212 -22.74 1.19 12.24
N ALA A 213 -22.05 2.30 12.04
CA ALA A 213 -20.95 2.74 12.88
C ALA A 213 -21.49 3.23 14.23
N VAL A 214 -21.12 2.56 15.33
CA VAL A 214 -21.59 2.90 16.69
C VAL A 214 -20.48 3.48 17.57
N SER A 215 -19.24 3.43 17.11
CA SER A 215 -18.12 4.14 17.72
C SER A 215 -17.16 4.62 16.64
N THR A 216 -16.81 5.90 16.66
CA THR A 216 -15.98 6.54 15.63
C THR A 216 -15.00 7.54 16.21
N LYS A 217 -13.81 7.62 15.61
CA LYS A 217 -12.80 8.65 15.85
C LYS A 217 -12.86 9.70 14.75
N ILE A 218 -12.94 10.96 15.16
CA ILE A 218 -13.24 12.11 14.29
C ILE A 218 -12.13 13.15 14.42
N GLY A 219 -11.82 13.84 13.33
CA GLY A 219 -10.82 14.91 13.30
C GLY A 219 -10.39 15.23 11.87
N GLY A 220 -9.12 15.56 11.67
CA GLY A 220 -8.54 15.73 10.33
C GLY A 220 -7.31 14.86 10.16
N MET A 221 -6.77 14.76 8.95
CA MET A 221 -5.47 14.15 8.73
C MET A 221 -4.74 14.80 7.56
N LYS A 222 -3.42 14.87 7.64
CA LYS A 222 -2.58 14.99 6.44
C LYS A 222 -2.26 13.58 5.98
N GLU A 223 -2.44 13.30 4.69
CA GLU A 223 -2.19 11.98 4.13
C GLU A 223 -1.36 12.09 2.86
N GLN A 224 -0.37 11.21 2.74
CA GLN A 224 0.48 11.09 1.57
C GLN A 224 0.51 9.63 1.12
N GLN A 225 0.39 9.44 -0.20
CA GLN A 225 0.65 8.15 -0.82
C GLN A 225 1.86 8.29 -1.74
N ALA A 226 2.85 7.43 -1.54
CA ALA A 226 4.05 7.39 -2.37
C ALA A 226 4.17 6.06 -3.10
N THR A 227 4.81 6.08 -4.26
CA THR A 227 5.32 4.90 -4.96
C THR A 227 6.84 4.89 -4.85
N LEU A 228 7.41 3.73 -4.62
CA LEU A 228 8.84 3.52 -4.34
C LEU A 228 9.37 2.47 -5.31
N LYS A 229 10.42 2.78 -6.07
CA LYS A 229 11.02 1.76 -6.94
C LYS A 229 11.48 0.56 -6.11
N ASN A 230 11.13 -0.67 -6.53
CA ASN A 230 11.47 -1.86 -5.73
C ASN A 230 12.98 -2.08 -5.60
N CYS A 231 13.80 -1.55 -6.51
CA CYS A 231 15.26 -1.59 -6.39
C CYS A 231 15.84 -0.74 -5.24
N ILE A 232 15.04 0.09 -4.57
CA ILE A 232 15.48 0.92 -3.44
C ILE A 232 16.00 0.08 -2.26
N TRP A 233 15.49 -1.14 -2.09
CA TRP A 233 15.85 -2.07 -1.02
C TRP A 233 17.18 -2.80 -1.24
N SER A 234 17.70 -2.79 -2.47
CA SER A 234 18.81 -3.67 -2.89
C SER A 234 20.02 -2.94 -3.48
N SER A 235 20.01 -1.61 -3.48
CA SER A 235 21.01 -0.72 -4.10
C SER A 235 21.23 0.49 -3.18
N PRO A 236 22.42 1.14 -3.14
CA PRO A 236 23.41 1.22 -4.23
C PRO A 236 24.60 0.25 -4.17
N TYR A 237 24.76 -0.54 -3.11
CA TYR A 237 25.92 -1.43 -2.94
C TYR A 237 25.47 -2.90 -2.83
N PHE A 238 26.36 -3.83 -3.17
CA PHE A 238 26.17 -5.27 -2.88
C PHE A 238 25.99 -5.58 -1.37
N THR A 239 26.15 -4.58 -0.50
CA THR A 239 25.96 -4.67 0.96
C THR A 239 24.54 -4.33 1.42
N GLY A 240 23.62 -3.93 0.52
CA GLY A 240 22.21 -3.64 0.83
C GLY A 240 21.76 -2.25 0.37
N GLY A 241 20.44 -2.05 0.25
CA GLY A 241 19.81 -0.74 0.04
C GLY A 241 19.25 -0.13 1.31
N ILE A 242 18.34 0.85 1.17
CA ILE A 242 17.71 1.50 2.33
C ILE A 242 16.80 0.48 3.03
N SER A 243 16.88 0.38 4.35
CA SER A 243 16.01 -0.49 5.15
C SER A 243 14.57 0.03 5.19
N ILE A 244 13.62 -0.85 5.51
CA ILE A 244 12.20 -0.46 5.67
C ILE A 244 12.04 0.62 6.75
N ASP A 245 12.79 0.53 7.85
CA ASP A 245 12.67 1.47 8.96
C ASP A 245 13.25 2.85 8.61
N GLU A 246 14.37 2.90 7.87
CA GLU A 246 14.87 4.16 7.31
C GLU A 246 13.88 4.79 6.33
N ILE A 247 13.25 4.01 5.45
CA ILE A 247 12.20 4.53 4.56
C ILE A 247 11.00 5.07 5.34
N LYS A 248 10.59 4.42 6.43
CA LYS A 248 9.51 4.95 7.29
C LYS A 248 9.90 6.29 7.93
N ILE A 249 11.15 6.47 8.32
CA ILE A 249 11.65 7.76 8.84
C ILE A 249 11.53 8.81 7.74
N TYR A 250 12.07 8.56 6.54
CA TYR A 250 12.02 9.53 5.45
C TYR A 250 10.59 9.86 4.98
N LEU A 251 9.70 8.87 4.93
CA LEU A 251 8.28 9.09 4.64
C LEU A 251 7.57 9.89 5.74
N THR A 252 8.00 9.74 6.99
CA THR A 252 7.48 10.54 8.11
C THR A 252 7.97 11.99 8.01
N GLU A 253 9.24 12.19 7.65
CA GLU A 253 9.79 13.52 7.39
C GLU A 253 9.04 14.21 6.25
N ASP A 254 8.85 13.53 5.11
CA ASP A 254 8.04 14.02 3.99
C ASP A 254 6.63 14.47 4.42
N LEU A 255 5.97 13.63 5.22
CA LEU A 255 4.63 13.90 5.72
C LEU A 255 4.59 15.12 6.63
N LEU A 256 5.63 15.32 7.43
CA LEU A 256 5.78 16.49 8.31
C LEU A 256 6.34 17.72 7.57
N SER A 257 6.47 17.66 6.24
CA SER A 257 7.08 18.70 5.41
C SER A 257 8.52 19.03 5.85
N GLN A 258 9.21 18.06 6.44
CA GLN A 258 10.64 18.10 6.73
C GLN A 258 11.33 17.48 5.52
N THR A 259 12.28 18.19 4.89
CA THR A 259 12.97 17.63 3.72
C THR A 259 13.82 16.44 4.15
N PRO A 260 13.55 15.19 3.72
CA PRO A 260 14.44 14.09 4.02
C PRO A 260 15.76 14.32 3.27
N CYS A 261 16.85 14.46 4.02
CA CYS A 261 18.18 14.78 3.48
C CYS A 261 18.86 13.54 2.85
N ASP A 262 18.14 12.79 2.02
CA ASP A 262 18.71 11.66 1.26
C ASP A 262 18.32 11.75 -0.23
N SER A 263 19.33 12.06 -1.06
CA SER A 263 19.17 12.18 -2.51
C SER A 263 18.84 10.85 -3.19
N TYR A 264 19.22 9.73 -2.57
CA TYR A 264 18.99 8.40 -3.11
C TYR A 264 17.51 8.00 -2.95
N TYR A 265 16.93 8.20 -1.77
CA TYR A 265 15.51 8.05 -1.47
C TYR A 265 14.65 8.99 -2.30
N SER A 266 14.93 10.29 -2.26
CA SER A 266 14.10 11.31 -2.91
C SER A 266 13.99 11.12 -4.43
N SER A 267 15.05 10.63 -5.08
CA SER A 267 15.02 10.36 -6.52
C SER A 267 14.35 9.02 -6.90
N ARG A 268 14.00 8.17 -5.93
CA ARG A 268 13.39 6.83 -6.13
C ARG A 268 12.00 6.69 -5.49
N ARG A 269 11.46 7.80 -4.99
CA ARG A 269 10.07 7.95 -4.58
C ARG A 269 9.33 8.85 -5.56
N LYS A 270 8.03 8.65 -5.69
CA LYS A 270 7.11 9.57 -6.36
C LYS A 270 5.85 9.69 -5.51
N LEU A 271 5.51 10.92 -5.10
CA LEU A 271 4.25 11.19 -4.42
C LEU A 271 3.12 11.11 -5.45
N ALA A 272 2.18 10.19 -5.20
CA ALA A 272 0.96 10.03 -6.00
C ALA A 272 -0.20 10.85 -5.41
N ILE A 273 -0.24 10.96 -4.08
CA ILE A 273 -1.24 11.73 -3.33
C ILE A 273 -0.51 12.51 -2.24
N ASP A 274 -0.87 13.78 -2.06
CA ASP A 274 -0.50 14.63 -0.93
C ASP A 274 -1.67 15.58 -0.66
N HIS A 275 -2.46 15.29 0.38
CA HIS A 275 -3.67 16.06 0.67
C HIS A 275 -3.94 16.23 2.16
N LEU A 276 -4.83 17.18 2.44
CA LEU A 276 -5.46 17.36 3.73
C LEU A 276 -6.87 16.77 3.66
N VAL A 277 -7.29 16.14 4.75
CA VAL A 277 -8.61 15.50 4.90
C VAL A 277 -9.30 16.08 6.12
N GLY A 278 -10.51 16.59 5.92
CA GLY A 278 -11.23 17.40 6.92
C GLY A 278 -10.63 18.82 7.04
N GLY A 279 -11.36 19.71 7.68
CA GLY A 279 -11.12 21.15 7.69
C GLY A 279 -11.26 21.78 6.30
N ASN A 280 -10.93 23.06 6.21
CA ASN A 280 -10.81 23.73 4.92
C ASN A 280 -9.50 23.34 4.24
N ILE A 281 -9.56 22.39 3.31
CA ILE A 281 -8.41 21.83 2.58
C ILE A 281 -7.68 22.84 1.68
N GLU A 282 -8.28 24.00 1.40
CA GLU A 282 -7.63 25.07 0.64
C GLU A 282 -6.53 25.77 1.47
N ILE A 283 -6.59 25.68 2.81
CA ILE A 283 -5.61 26.26 3.72
C ILE A 283 -4.38 25.35 3.79
N GLN A 284 -3.29 25.76 3.14
CA GLN A 284 -2.04 25.01 3.10
C GLN A 284 -1.21 25.12 4.40
N ASP A 285 -1.42 26.17 5.20
CA ASP A 285 -0.77 26.31 6.51
C ASP A 285 -1.39 25.34 7.50
N ILE A 286 -0.59 24.40 8.01
CA ILE A 286 -1.04 23.31 8.88
C ILE A 286 -1.65 23.82 10.19
N GLU A 287 -1.13 24.90 10.78
CA GLU A 287 -1.65 25.41 12.06
C GLU A 287 -2.95 26.19 11.88
N LEU A 288 -3.11 26.90 10.77
CA LEU A 288 -4.38 27.54 10.41
C LEU A 288 -5.43 26.50 10.00
N TRP A 289 -5.05 25.49 9.21
CA TRP A 289 -5.94 24.41 8.80
C TRP A 289 -6.51 23.65 10.01
N LYS A 290 -5.68 23.34 11.02
CA LYS A 290 -6.13 22.70 12.27
C LYS A 290 -7.29 23.41 12.95
N GLN A 291 -7.31 24.75 12.91
CA GLN A 291 -8.37 25.56 13.52
C GLN A 291 -9.71 25.42 12.78
N THR A 292 -9.72 24.86 11.57
CA THR A 292 -10.93 24.65 10.77
C THR A 292 -11.50 23.23 10.89
N ILE A 293 -10.73 22.27 11.42
CA ILE A 293 -11.13 20.85 11.45
C ILE A 293 -12.43 20.65 12.24
N ALA A 294 -12.63 21.34 13.37
CA ALA A 294 -13.83 21.12 14.18
C ALA A 294 -15.13 21.55 13.48
N LEU A 295 -15.05 22.49 12.54
CA LEU A 295 -16.20 22.95 11.75
C LEU A 295 -16.53 21.97 10.62
N ASP A 296 -15.51 21.32 10.07
CA ASP A 296 -15.65 20.40 8.94
C ASP A 296 -14.80 19.13 9.18
N PRO A 297 -15.13 18.26 10.14
CA PRO A 297 -14.25 17.14 10.47
C PRO A 297 -14.46 15.94 9.56
N ALA A 298 -13.41 15.12 9.39
CA ALA A 298 -13.43 13.86 8.68
C ALA A 298 -13.52 12.64 9.61
N LEU A 299 -13.98 11.51 9.05
CA LEU A 299 -13.93 10.22 9.72
C LEU A 299 -12.51 9.66 9.66
N LEU A 300 -11.83 9.62 10.80
CA LEU A 300 -10.48 9.05 10.88
C LEU A 300 -10.50 7.54 11.08
N LYS A 301 -11.50 7.02 11.82
CA LYS A 301 -11.65 5.58 12.08
C LYS A 301 -13.06 5.25 12.57
N VAL A 302 -13.66 4.17 12.08
CA VAL A 302 -14.75 3.46 12.76
C VAL A 302 -14.11 2.49 13.74
N LEU A 303 -14.30 2.71 15.04
CA LEU A 303 -13.77 1.86 16.10
C LEU A 303 -14.63 0.64 16.36
N LYS A 304 -15.94 0.77 16.13
CA LYS A 304 -16.91 -0.31 16.25
C LYS A 304 -18.09 -0.05 15.32
N TYR A 305 -18.52 -1.10 14.63
CA TYR A 305 -19.78 -1.12 13.91
C TYR A 305 -20.60 -2.36 14.27
N ILE A 306 -21.88 -2.33 13.94
CA ILE A 306 -22.81 -3.45 14.13
C ILE A 306 -23.56 -3.74 12.83
N PRO A 307 -23.90 -5.00 12.54
CA PRO A 307 -24.63 -5.35 11.32
C PRO A 307 -26.10 -4.93 11.40
N TRP A 308 -26.70 -4.58 10.26
CA TRP A 308 -28.12 -4.20 10.18
C TRP A 308 -29.07 -5.26 10.76
N TYR A 309 -28.78 -6.54 10.56
CA TYR A 309 -29.66 -7.60 11.08
C TYR A 309 -29.73 -7.65 12.62
N ASP A 310 -28.81 -7.01 13.35
CA ASP A 310 -28.84 -6.98 14.82
C ASP A 310 -29.72 -5.86 15.38
N VAL A 311 -30.07 -4.85 14.58
CA VAL A 311 -30.99 -3.78 14.99
C VAL A 311 -32.46 -4.07 14.66
N ILE A 312 -32.74 -5.19 13.98
CA ILE A 312 -34.06 -5.54 13.47
C ILE A 312 -34.76 -6.54 14.39
N SER A 313 -36.04 -6.27 14.68
CA SER A 313 -36.88 -7.12 15.54
C SER A 313 -37.61 -8.23 14.77
N ASP A 314 -38.00 -8.01 13.52
CA ASP A 314 -38.67 -9.03 12.69
C ASP A 314 -37.69 -10.17 12.37
N ILE A 315 -38.05 -11.40 12.74
CA ILE A 315 -37.20 -12.59 12.65
C ILE A 315 -36.90 -12.96 11.19
N ASN A 316 -37.89 -12.82 10.30
CA ASN A 316 -37.76 -13.18 8.88
C ASN A 316 -36.86 -12.17 8.17
N ILE A 317 -37.12 -10.87 8.35
CA ILE A 317 -36.30 -9.80 7.77
C ILE A 317 -34.86 -9.91 8.30
N LYS A 318 -34.68 -10.14 9.60
CA LYS A 318 -33.37 -10.37 10.22
C LYS A 318 -32.59 -11.52 9.56
N LYS A 319 -33.24 -12.67 9.37
CA LYS A 319 -32.63 -13.84 8.72
C LYS A 319 -32.24 -13.54 7.27
N ASN A 320 -33.12 -12.87 6.53
CA ASN A 320 -32.91 -12.52 5.13
C ASN A 320 -31.79 -11.48 4.95
N LEU A 321 -31.74 -10.45 5.78
CA LEU A 321 -30.65 -9.46 5.76
C LEU A 321 -29.32 -10.10 6.11
N ARG A 322 -29.27 -10.99 7.11
CA ARG A 322 -28.05 -11.75 7.42
C ARG A 322 -27.58 -12.53 6.19
N LYS A 323 -28.48 -13.24 5.51
CA LYS A 323 -28.16 -13.97 4.28
C LYS A 323 -27.62 -13.03 3.20
N ALA A 324 -28.33 -11.95 2.88
CA ALA A 324 -27.95 -11.00 1.84
C ALA A 324 -26.58 -10.36 2.12
N MET A 325 -26.34 -9.92 3.36
CA MET A 325 -25.08 -9.32 3.79
C MET A 325 -23.91 -10.30 3.69
N THR A 326 -24.08 -11.53 4.20
CA THR A 326 -23.05 -12.57 4.10
C THR A 326 -22.73 -12.88 2.63
N THR A 327 -23.75 -12.99 1.77
CA THR A 327 -23.54 -13.20 0.33
C THR A 327 -22.74 -12.05 -0.29
N ARG A 328 -23.09 -10.79 -0.01
CA ARG A 328 -22.38 -9.61 -0.55
C ARG A 328 -20.91 -9.57 -0.12
N ILE A 329 -20.64 -9.77 1.17
CA ILE A 329 -19.28 -9.74 1.73
C ILE A 329 -18.43 -10.87 1.13
N ASN A 330 -19.00 -12.09 1.06
CA ASN A 330 -18.31 -13.24 0.47
C ASN A 330 -18.04 -13.05 -1.02
N ALA A 331 -19.00 -12.51 -1.78
CA ALA A 331 -18.82 -12.22 -3.20
C ALA A 331 -17.66 -11.23 -3.44
N SER A 332 -17.57 -10.17 -2.64
CA SER A 332 -16.45 -9.21 -2.69
C SER A 332 -15.10 -9.89 -2.39
N ASN A 333 -15.05 -10.76 -1.37
CA ASN A 333 -13.83 -11.50 -1.04
C ASN A 333 -13.41 -12.49 -2.14
N ILE A 334 -14.36 -13.22 -2.74
CA ILE A 334 -14.10 -14.13 -3.87
C ILE A 334 -13.58 -13.33 -5.08
N ALA A 335 -14.19 -12.19 -5.40
CA ALA A 335 -13.76 -11.35 -6.50
C ALA A 335 -12.31 -10.87 -6.30
N ARG A 336 -11.96 -10.39 -5.10
CA ARG A 336 -10.58 -10.00 -4.76
C ARG A 336 -9.59 -11.15 -4.93
N MET A 337 -9.93 -12.36 -4.46
CA MET A 337 -9.06 -13.52 -4.63
C MET A 337 -8.86 -13.89 -6.11
N SER A 338 -9.94 -13.88 -6.90
CA SER A 338 -9.83 -14.17 -8.33
C SER A 338 -8.97 -13.14 -9.08
N GLU A 339 -9.01 -11.88 -8.68
CA GLU A 339 -8.14 -10.84 -9.26
C GLU A 339 -6.67 -11.02 -8.88
N VAL A 340 -6.36 -11.52 -7.67
CA VAL A 340 -4.98 -11.83 -7.28
C VAL A 340 -4.37 -12.91 -8.19
N ASP A 341 -5.16 -13.92 -8.59
CA ASP A 341 -4.71 -14.92 -9.56
C ASP A 341 -4.43 -14.29 -10.94
N GLN A 342 -5.29 -13.37 -11.39
CA GLN A 342 -5.08 -12.62 -12.64
C GLN A 342 -3.81 -11.77 -12.59
N ILE A 343 -3.58 -11.06 -11.49
CA ILE A 343 -2.41 -10.20 -11.28
C ILE A 343 -1.14 -11.05 -11.22
N THR A 344 -1.19 -12.22 -10.59
CA THR A 344 -0.07 -13.17 -10.56
C THR A 344 0.29 -13.62 -11.98
N ALA A 345 -0.71 -13.91 -12.81
CA ALA A 345 -0.50 -14.25 -14.22
C ALA A 345 0.08 -13.07 -15.02
N GLN A 346 -0.40 -11.83 -14.80
CA GLN A 346 0.14 -10.61 -15.44
C GLN A 346 1.57 -10.31 -15.00
N ARG A 347 1.89 -10.45 -13.71
CA ARG A 347 3.27 -10.35 -13.21
C ARG A 347 4.15 -11.38 -13.88
N THR A 348 3.65 -12.60 -14.06
CA THR A 348 4.38 -13.69 -14.72
C THR A 348 4.68 -13.37 -16.19
N SER A 349 3.74 -12.73 -16.91
CA SER A 349 3.91 -12.33 -18.31
C SER A 349 4.76 -11.07 -18.50
N LEU A 350 4.74 -10.12 -17.55
CA LEU A 350 5.60 -8.92 -17.53
C LEU A 350 7.06 -9.20 -17.17
N LEU A 351 7.43 -10.48 -17.01
CA LEU A 351 8.79 -10.89 -16.66
C LEU A 351 9.75 -11.03 -17.85
N GLU A 352 9.39 -10.53 -19.05
CA GLU A 352 10.38 -10.12 -20.05
C GLU A 352 11.15 -8.90 -19.53
N ARG A 353 12.03 -9.13 -18.56
CA ARG A 353 12.80 -8.09 -17.90
C ARG A 353 14.04 -7.79 -18.71
N SER A 354 14.25 -6.52 -19.06
CA SER A 354 15.57 -6.07 -19.46
C SER A 354 16.52 -6.24 -18.26
N ALA A 355 17.58 -7.01 -18.48
CA ALA A 355 18.66 -7.21 -17.55
C ALA A 355 19.98 -6.79 -18.20
N GLN A 356 20.99 -6.54 -17.39
CA GLN A 356 22.37 -6.38 -17.84
C GLN A 356 23.24 -7.32 -17.03
N TYR A 357 24.28 -7.84 -17.64
CA TYR A 357 25.23 -8.70 -16.96
C TYR A 357 26.57 -7.99 -16.82
N GLY A 358 27.44 -8.55 -16.01
CA GLY A 358 28.83 -8.17 -16.04
C GLY A 358 29.73 -9.19 -15.37
N VAL A 359 31.00 -9.10 -15.74
CA VAL A 359 32.03 -10.04 -15.35
C VAL A 359 33.25 -9.24 -14.91
N ARG A 360 33.80 -9.60 -13.76
CA ARG A 360 35.08 -9.14 -13.27
C ARG A 360 36.14 -10.13 -13.69
N THR A 361 37.03 -9.73 -14.59
CA THR A 361 38.21 -10.51 -14.94
C THR A 361 39.39 -10.02 -14.12
N ASN A 362 39.95 -10.86 -13.26
CA ASN A 362 41.27 -10.59 -12.68
C ASN A 362 42.32 -11.12 -13.64
N TYR A 363 43.01 -10.23 -14.36
CA TYR A 363 44.18 -10.62 -15.13
C TYR A 363 45.34 -10.85 -14.15
N TYR A 364 46.03 -11.99 -14.26
CA TYR A 364 47.22 -12.28 -13.45
C TYR A 364 48.25 -11.16 -13.67
N GLY A 365 48.63 -10.44 -12.60
CA GLY A 365 49.64 -9.38 -12.64
C GLY A 365 49.16 -7.94 -12.87
N SER A 366 47.86 -7.68 -13.01
CA SER A 366 47.34 -6.30 -13.03
C SER A 366 46.82 -5.87 -11.65
N ASP A 367 47.33 -4.76 -11.10
CA ASP A 367 46.92 -4.21 -9.79
C ASP A 367 45.46 -3.73 -9.71
N LYS A 368 44.72 -3.77 -10.83
CA LYS A 368 43.35 -3.29 -10.94
C LYS A 368 42.47 -4.35 -11.61
N PRO A 369 41.40 -4.83 -10.95
CA PRO A 369 40.42 -5.69 -11.60
C PRO A 369 39.74 -4.94 -12.76
N ALA A 370 39.65 -5.57 -13.91
CA ALA A 370 38.86 -5.05 -15.03
C ALA A 370 37.43 -5.61 -14.92
N TYR A 371 36.46 -4.71 -14.98
CA TYR A 371 35.04 -5.05 -15.02
C TYR A 371 34.53 -4.80 -16.43
N GLU A 372 33.88 -5.80 -17.00
CA GLU A 372 33.16 -5.68 -18.25
C GLU A 372 31.66 -5.75 -17.96
N ILE A 373 30.95 -4.65 -18.22
CA ILE A 373 29.49 -4.63 -18.21
C ILE A 373 29.04 -4.93 -19.62
N GLY A 374 28.20 -5.94 -19.76
CA GLY A 374 27.62 -6.33 -21.03
C GLY A 374 26.41 -5.52 -21.44
N ASP A 375 25.94 -5.79 -22.66
CA ASP A 375 24.73 -5.19 -23.21
C ASP A 375 23.47 -5.60 -22.44
N LYS A 376 22.39 -4.85 -22.68
CA LYS A 376 21.06 -5.20 -22.20
C LYS A 376 20.59 -6.48 -22.88
N ILE A 377 20.23 -7.47 -22.07
CA ILE A 377 19.57 -8.71 -22.48
C ILE A 377 18.12 -8.69 -22.03
N THR A 378 17.25 -9.43 -22.70
CA THR A 378 15.90 -9.70 -22.21
C THR A 378 15.88 -11.07 -21.55
N LEU A 379 15.53 -11.13 -20.27
CA LEU A 379 15.32 -12.40 -19.58
C LEU A 379 14.11 -13.09 -20.19
N ARG A 380 14.29 -14.34 -20.61
CA ARG A 380 13.23 -15.13 -21.23
C ARG A 380 12.16 -15.55 -20.22
N ASP A 381 11.03 -15.98 -20.77
CA ASP A 381 9.91 -16.49 -19.99
C ASP A 381 10.32 -17.67 -19.10
N ILE A 382 9.65 -17.79 -17.96
CA ILE A 382 9.88 -18.82 -16.95
C ILE A 382 9.75 -20.25 -17.49
N ARG A 383 8.92 -20.46 -18.53
CA ARG A 383 8.75 -21.76 -19.18
C ARG A 383 9.97 -22.16 -20.01
N GLN A 384 10.75 -21.18 -20.48
CA GLN A 384 11.97 -21.41 -21.25
C GLN A 384 13.21 -21.51 -20.37
N CYS A 385 13.22 -20.77 -19.25
CA CYS A 385 14.33 -20.71 -18.32
C CYS A 385 13.97 -21.09 -16.87
N PRO A 386 13.31 -22.24 -16.62
CA PRO A 386 12.98 -22.64 -15.26
C PRO A 386 14.23 -22.98 -14.45
N ASP A 387 14.09 -23.02 -13.13
CA ASP A 387 15.10 -23.59 -12.25
C ASP A 387 15.33 -25.09 -12.53
N GLY A 388 16.60 -25.50 -12.40
CA GLY A 388 16.99 -26.90 -12.52
C GLY A 388 17.21 -27.39 -13.97
N LEU A 389 17.27 -26.49 -14.95
CA LEU A 389 17.59 -26.85 -16.34
C LEU A 389 18.93 -27.59 -16.46
N SER A 390 19.12 -28.44 -17.48
CA SER A 390 20.45 -29.01 -17.75
C SER A 390 21.43 -27.91 -18.20
N ARG A 391 22.74 -28.15 -18.15
CA ARG A 391 23.73 -27.19 -18.69
C ARG A 391 23.46 -26.89 -20.16
N ILE A 392 23.19 -27.92 -20.96
CA ILE A 392 22.95 -27.77 -22.40
C ILE A 392 21.74 -26.87 -22.65
N ASP A 393 20.68 -27.04 -21.86
CA ASP A 393 19.48 -26.22 -21.98
C ASP A 393 19.71 -24.79 -21.48
N LEU A 394 20.46 -24.59 -20.39
CA LEU A 394 20.86 -23.26 -19.93
C LEU A 394 21.66 -22.51 -20.99
N GLU A 395 22.64 -23.15 -21.59
CA GLU A 395 23.47 -22.55 -22.64
C GLU A 395 22.65 -22.18 -23.88
N LYS A 396 21.68 -23.04 -24.22
CA LYS A 396 20.84 -22.86 -25.41
C LYS A 396 19.76 -21.80 -25.23
N TYR A 397 19.14 -21.73 -24.05
CA TYR A 397 17.94 -20.91 -23.85
C TYR A 397 18.16 -19.72 -22.91
N CYS A 398 19.10 -19.80 -21.96
CA CYS A 398 19.22 -18.90 -20.82
C CYS A 398 20.62 -18.32 -20.62
N ASN A 399 21.42 -18.31 -21.69
CA ASN A 399 22.75 -17.73 -21.72
C ASN A 399 22.66 -16.20 -21.92
N THR A 400 23.54 -15.44 -21.28
CA THR A 400 23.66 -13.99 -21.50
C THR A 400 24.49 -13.63 -22.73
N GLY A 401 25.11 -14.61 -23.39
CA GLY A 401 26.05 -14.43 -24.49
C GLY A 401 27.48 -14.13 -24.03
N LYS A 402 27.75 -14.16 -22.72
CA LYS A 402 29.07 -13.88 -22.14
C LYS A 402 29.61 -15.07 -21.39
N ASN A 403 30.88 -15.35 -21.61
CA ASN A 403 31.60 -16.33 -20.81
C ASN A 403 32.29 -15.66 -19.62
N VAL A 404 32.27 -16.36 -18.50
CA VAL A 404 33.06 -16.06 -17.32
C VAL A 404 34.33 -16.89 -17.39
N THR A 405 35.47 -16.23 -17.54
CA THR A 405 36.77 -16.91 -17.52
C THR A 405 37.17 -17.19 -16.08
N ALA A 406 37.05 -18.43 -15.63
CA ALA A 406 37.64 -18.86 -14.36
C ALA A 406 39.16 -19.04 -14.55
N CYS A 407 39.94 -18.58 -13.55
CA CYS A 407 41.38 -18.38 -13.67
C CYS A 407 42.15 -19.56 -14.30
N SER A 408 43.15 -19.22 -15.10
CA SER A 408 44.20 -20.15 -15.52
C SER A 408 45.10 -20.51 -14.34
N LEU A 409 45.17 -21.80 -13.99
CA LEU A 409 46.26 -22.33 -13.18
C LEU A 409 47.52 -22.35 -14.03
N ALA A 410 48.32 -21.29 -13.98
CA ALA A 410 49.71 -21.38 -14.41
C ALA A 410 50.46 -22.20 -13.34
N TYR A 411 50.47 -23.53 -13.47
CA TYR A 411 51.46 -24.31 -12.75
C TYR A 411 52.82 -23.86 -13.27
N ALA A 412 53.69 -23.37 -12.38
CA ALA A 412 54.98 -22.77 -12.72
C ALA A 412 55.90 -23.65 -13.60
N ASN A 413 55.56 -24.93 -13.80
CA ASN A 413 56.34 -25.92 -14.54
C ASN A 413 55.59 -26.62 -15.68
N PHE A 414 54.35 -26.23 -16.02
CA PHE A 414 53.62 -26.80 -17.17
C PHE A 414 53.03 -25.68 -18.04
N GLU A 415 53.41 -25.64 -19.32
CA GLU A 415 53.00 -24.64 -20.32
C GLU A 415 51.50 -24.67 -20.71
N TRP A 416 50.68 -25.48 -20.05
CA TRP A 416 49.25 -25.57 -20.34
C TRP A 416 48.46 -24.65 -19.41
N THR A 417 48.33 -23.38 -19.82
CA THR A 417 47.31 -22.49 -19.25
C THR A 417 45.95 -22.89 -19.79
N THR A 418 45.26 -23.81 -19.13
CA THR A 418 43.82 -24.00 -19.39
C THR A 418 43.09 -22.79 -18.81
N THR A 419 42.62 -21.88 -19.67
CA THR A 419 41.61 -20.86 -19.33
C THR A 419 40.22 -21.48 -19.45
N TRP A 420 39.33 -21.16 -18.51
CA TRP A 420 38.06 -21.88 -18.36
C TRP A 420 36.93 -20.92 -18.66
N ASP A 421 36.40 -20.98 -19.88
CA ASP A 421 35.26 -20.14 -20.26
C ASP A 421 33.96 -20.89 -19.97
N VAL A 422 33.27 -20.46 -18.92
CA VAL A 422 31.93 -20.98 -18.56
C VAL A 422 30.89 -19.93 -18.92
N PRO A 423 29.86 -20.26 -19.72
CA PRO A 423 28.82 -19.30 -20.07
C PRO A 423 28.07 -18.83 -18.83
N LEU A 424 27.96 -17.51 -18.69
CA LEU A 424 27.10 -16.87 -17.70
C LEU A 424 25.65 -17.09 -18.13
N CYS A 425 24.92 -17.86 -17.33
CA CYS A 425 23.52 -18.16 -17.57
C CYS A 425 22.65 -17.59 -16.44
N TYR A 426 21.34 -17.68 -16.61
CA TYR A 426 20.37 -17.43 -15.54
C TYR A 426 19.30 -18.50 -15.49
N GLU A 427 18.62 -18.55 -14.35
CA GLU A 427 17.42 -19.36 -14.15
C GLU A 427 16.32 -18.49 -13.54
N ARG A 428 15.09 -18.99 -13.64
CA ARG A 428 13.90 -18.35 -13.09
C ARG A 428 13.14 -19.31 -12.19
N ASN A 429 12.83 -18.87 -10.98
CA ASN A 429 12.13 -19.66 -9.97
C ASN A 429 10.67 -19.82 -10.38
N ARG A 430 10.21 -21.06 -10.59
CA ARG A 430 8.84 -21.39 -11.05
C ARG A 430 7.72 -20.79 -10.22
N THR A 431 7.95 -20.60 -8.93
CA THR A 431 6.91 -20.16 -7.98
C THR A 431 6.87 -18.65 -7.85
N THR A 432 8.04 -18.00 -7.76
CA THR A 432 8.13 -16.56 -7.45
C THR A 432 8.41 -15.70 -8.69
N GLY A 433 8.85 -16.32 -9.78
CA GLY A 433 9.31 -15.61 -10.98
C GLY A 433 10.64 -14.88 -10.81
N SER A 434 11.25 -14.94 -9.62
CA SER A 434 12.58 -14.38 -9.34
C SER A 434 13.65 -15.02 -10.22
N PHE A 435 14.78 -14.36 -10.40
CA PHE A 435 15.88 -14.88 -11.21
C PHE A 435 17.15 -15.03 -10.39
N ARG A 436 18.06 -15.88 -10.86
CA ARG A 436 19.42 -15.97 -10.33
C ARG A 436 20.43 -16.16 -11.45
N ALA A 437 21.64 -15.67 -11.26
CA ALA A 437 22.76 -16.00 -12.11
C ALA A 437 23.24 -17.42 -11.80
N VAL A 438 23.66 -18.14 -12.84
CA VAL A 438 24.10 -19.53 -12.76
C VAL A 438 25.32 -19.73 -13.66
N ALA A 439 26.31 -20.45 -13.16
CA ALA A 439 27.41 -20.99 -13.96
C ALA A 439 27.56 -22.48 -13.65
N ARG A 440 27.39 -23.34 -14.66
CA ARG A 440 27.47 -24.81 -14.51
C ARG A 440 28.63 -25.39 -15.30
N ARG A 441 29.35 -26.32 -14.68
CA ARG A 441 30.43 -27.07 -15.33
C ARG A 441 30.01 -28.51 -15.61
N ILE A 442 30.32 -29.01 -16.81
CA ILE A 442 30.47 -30.47 -17.02
C ILE A 442 31.92 -30.81 -16.68
N ALA A 443 32.11 -31.79 -15.80
CA ALA A 443 33.42 -32.36 -15.58
C ALA A 443 33.89 -33.06 -16.88
N GLY A 444 34.64 -32.33 -17.70
CA GLY A 444 35.40 -32.86 -18.82
C GLY A 444 36.89 -32.82 -18.47
N GLU A 445 37.46 -34.03 -18.38
CA GLU A 445 38.88 -34.40 -18.40
C GLU A 445 39.77 -34.11 -17.16
N ILE A 446 39.99 -35.22 -16.44
CA ILE A 446 41.21 -35.64 -15.70
C ILE A 446 41.75 -34.64 -14.66
N LEU A 447 41.17 -34.69 -13.46
CA LEU A 447 42.04 -34.65 -12.27
C LEU A 447 42.62 -36.06 -12.14
N SER A 448 43.94 -36.15 -12.06
CA SER A 448 44.76 -37.37 -11.99
C SER A 448 44.02 -38.61 -11.48
N GLU A 449 44.26 -39.75 -12.13
CA GLU A 449 43.67 -41.09 -11.88
C GLU A 449 43.59 -41.52 -10.40
N SER A 450 44.28 -40.85 -9.47
CA SER A 450 44.38 -41.21 -8.07
C SER A 450 43.20 -40.82 -7.16
N GLU A 451 42.27 -39.93 -7.56
CA GLU A 451 41.23 -39.45 -6.61
C GLU A 451 39.75 -39.52 -7.04
N GLY A 452 39.41 -40.04 -8.23
CA GLY A 452 38.09 -40.62 -8.57
C GLY A 452 36.78 -39.87 -8.22
N LYS A 453 36.82 -38.60 -7.79
CA LYS A 453 35.63 -37.82 -7.38
C LYS A 453 35.49 -36.59 -8.25
N PHE A 454 34.70 -36.74 -9.31
CA PHE A 454 34.18 -35.62 -10.09
C PHE A 454 33.28 -34.77 -9.18
N ARG A 455 33.68 -33.52 -8.89
CA ARG A 455 32.75 -32.54 -8.31
C ARG A 455 32.21 -31.68 -9.44
N ASN A 456 30.93 -31.86 -9.76
CA ASN A 456 30.19 -30.84 -10.48
C ASN A 456 30.13 -29.60 -9.60
N TYR A 457 30.59 -28.47 -10.13
CA TYR A 457 30.47 -27.18 -9.47
C TYR A 457 29.32 -26.44 -10.15
N ASP A 458 28.15 -26.52 -9.53
CA ASP A 458 27.04 -25.63 -9.84
C ASP A 458 27.18 -24.42 -8.93
N ILE A 459 27.57 -23.28 -9.51
CA ILE A 459 27.68 -22.02 -8.78
C ILE A 459 26.43 -21.22 -9.10
N ASN A 460 25.65 -20.96 -8.06
CA ASN A 460 24.39 -20.26 -8.14
C ASN A 460 24.45 -18.99 -7.32
N GLY A 461 23.96 -17.89 -7.89
CA GLY A 461 23.74 -16.66 -7.16
C GLY A 461 22.46 -16.75 -6.32
N PRO A 462 22.19 -15.73 -5.49
CA PRO A 462 20.93 -15.64 -4.77
C PRO A 462 19.77 -15.42 -5.73
N TRP A 463 18.60 -15.97 -5.37
CA TRP A 463 17.33 -15.63 -6.01
C TRP A 463 16.95 -14.19 -5.67
N ILE A 464 16.69 -13.38 -6.69
CA ILE A 464 16.29 -11.99 -6.52
C ILE A 464 15.17 -11.62 -7.49
N GLU A 465 14.31 -10.71 -7.06
CA GLU A 465 13.28 -10.15 -7.94
C GLU A 465 13.87 -8.99 -8.75
N SER A 466 14.54 -8.06 -8.08
CA SER A 466 15.26 -6.92 -8.68
C SER A 466 16.61 -6.71 -7.98
N GLY A 467 17.55 -6.07 -8.65
CA GLY A 467 18.93 -5.95 -8.19
C GLY A 467 19.86 -6.88 -8.98
N CYS A 468 20.98 -7.30 -8.37
CA CYS A 468 21.96 -8.18 -9.00
C CYS A 468 22.09 -9.54 -8.30
N SER A 469 21.97 -10.61 -9.07
CA SER A 469 22.30 -11.95 -8.61
C SER A 469 23.79 -12.17 -8.87
N TRP A 470 24.58 -12.23 -7.80
CA TRP A 470 26.03 -12.31 -7.85
C TRP A 470 26.54 -13.76 -7.69
N LEU A 471 27.50 -14.11 -8.53
CA LEU A 471 28.27 -15.34 -8.55
C LEU A 471 29.71 -15.05 -8.14
N LYS A 472 30.16 -15.74 -7.10
CA LYS A 472 31.56 -15.77 -6.71
C LYS A 472 32.18 -17.09 -7.19
N ILE A 473 33.03 -17.03 -8.20
CA ILE A 473 33.70 -18.20 -8.76
C ILE A 473 35.10 -18.31 -8.12
N PRO A 474 35.34 -19.28 -7.22
CA PRO A 474 36.62 -19.45 -6.58
C PRO A 474 37.66 -19.96 -7.59
N CYS A 475 38.83 -19.34 -7.67
CA CYS A 475 39.96 -19.92 -8.40
C CYS A 475 40.72 -20.89 -7.48
N LYS A 476 41.04 -22.08 -7.99
CA LYS A 476 42.00 -23.00 -7.32
C LYS A 476 43.42 -22.50 -7.61
N GLY A 477 44.27 -22.48 -6.59
CA GLY A 477 45.64 -21.96 -6.65
C GLY A 477 45.74 -20.65 -5.87
N ASP A 478 46.59 -20.65 -4.83
CA ASP A 478 47.03 -19.55 -3.94
C ASP A 478 45.99 -18.63 -3.24
N GLY A 479 44.69 -18.75 -3.52
CA GLY A 479 43.63 -17.98 -2.88
C GLY A 479 43.50 -16.53 -3.35
N ARG A 480 44.24 -16.11 -4.38
CA ARG A 480 44.30 -14.70 -4.82
C ARG A 480 43.43 -14.38 -6.04
N GLY A 481 42.88 -15.37 -6.73
CA GLY A 481 41.95 -15.19 -7.84
C GLY A 481 40.49 -15.43 -7.44
N ILE A 482 39.65 -14.41 -7.45
CA ILE A 482 38.19 -14.56 -7.41
C ILE A 482 37.64 -13.92 -8.68
N THR A 483 36.92 -14.70 -9.49
CA THR A 483 36.18 -14.16 -10.63
C THR A 483 34.75 -13.92 -10.17
N ASP A 484 34.30 -12.67 -10.32
CA ASP A 484 32.95 -12.26 -9.94
C ASP A 484 32.12 -12.13 -11.21
N ALA A 485 30.92 -12.70 -11.25
CA ALA A 485 29.96 -12.50 -12.34
C ALA A 485 28.60 -12.18 -11.77
N PHE A 486 27.77 -11.44 -12.51
CA PHE A 486 26.45 -11.08 -12.03
C PHE A 486 25.48 -10.83 -13.18
N ILE A 487 24.21 -10.95 -12.86
CA ILE A 487 23.11 -10.55 -13.74
C ILE A 487 22.21 -9.63 -12.93
N CYS A 488 21.92 -8.45 -13.47
CA CYS A 488 21.18 -7.39 -12.82
C CYS A 488 19.89 -7.09 -13.58
N ALA A 489 18.75 -7.06 -12.90
CA ALA A 489 17.47 -6.67 -13.48
C ALA A 489 16.82 -5.58 -12.63
N GLY A 490 16.22 -4.59 -13.29
CA GLY A 490 15.61 -3.44 -12.61
C GLY A 490 16.61 -2.46 -11.97
N CYS A 491 17.91 -2.57 -12.30
CA CYS A 491 18.93 -1.61 -11.92
C CYS A 491 20.04 -1.57 -12.99
N ILE A 492 20.81 -0.48 -13.01
CA ILE A 492 21.88 -0.26 -13.99
C ILE A 492 23.23 -0.63 -13.33
N PRO A 493 23.90 -1.71 -13.77
CA PRO A 493 25.28 -1.99 -13.38
C PRO A 493 26.18 -0.78 -13.61
N THR A 494 27.00 -0.43 -12.61
CA THR A 494 28.02 0.62 -12.70
C THR A 494 29.32 0.16 -12.04
N THR A 495 30.45 0.59 -12.60
CA THR A 495 31.77 0.30 -12.05
C THR A 495 32.36 1.56 -11.45
N ASP A 496 32.66 1.56 -10.15
CA ASP A 496 33.43 2.63 -9.55
C ASP A 496 34.92 2.35 -9.77
N ARG A 497 35.54 3.15 -10.67
CA ARG A 497 36.96 3.01 -11.04
C ARG A 497 37.90 3.29 -9.87
N GLU A 498 37.47 4.08 -8.88
CA GLU A 498 38.29 4.45 -7.73
C GLU A 498 38.15 3.43 -6.60
N LYS A 499 36.91 2.99 -6.32
CA LYS A 499 36.65 2.07 -5.21
C LYS A 499 36.89 0.59 -5.55
N LYS A 500 37.16 0.24 -6.82
CA LYS A 500 37.37 -1.15 -7.28
C LYS A 500 36.19 -2.09 -6.94
N PHE A 501 34.99 -1.55 -6.76
CA PHE A 501 33.77 -2.33 -6.53
C PHE A 501 32.77 -2.10 -7.65
N PHE A 502 31.99 -3.13 -7.92
CA PHE A 502 30.80 -2.99 -8.73
C PHE A 502 29.62 -2.54 -7.86
N SER A 503 28.78 -1.69 -8.43
CA SER A 503 27.52 -1.24 -7.85
C SER A 503 26.39 -1.47 -8.85
N CYS A 504 25.17 -1.62 -8.35
CA CYS A 504 23.99 -1.45 -9.20
C CYS A 504 23.27 -0.19 -8.78
N SER A 505 23.08 0.71 -9.73
CA SER A 505 22.32 1.93 -9.48
C SER A 505 20.84 1.68 -9.81
N CYS A 506 19.99 1.70 -8.79
CA CYS A 506 18.55 1.81 -9.00
C CYS A 506 18.30 3.14 -9.75
N PRO A 507 17.76 3.20 -10.97
CA PRO A 507 17.63 4.46 -11.69
C PRO A 507 16.65 5.39 -10.98
N ALA A 508 16.88 6.71 -11.01
CA ALA A 508 15.91 7.68 -10.53
C ALA A 508 14.60 7.61 -11.33
N TYR A 509 13.48 8.09 -10.77
CA TYR A 509 12.35 8.51 -11.61
C TYR A 509 12.80 9.71 -12.46
N GLU A 510 12.26 9.85 -13.67
CA GLU A 510 12.39 11.09 -14.42
C GLU A 510 11.70 12.19 -13.59
N MET A 511 12.48 13.09 -12.99
CA MET A 511 11.95 14.13 -12.12
C MET A 511 11.52 15.34 -12.94
N ASP A 512 10.28 15.79 -12.72
CA ASP A 512 9.90 17.19 -13.00
C ASP A 512 10.73 18.08 -12.07
N GLU A 513 11.45 19.05 -12.62
CA GLU A 513 12.33 19.93 -11.85
C GLU A 513 11.59 20.70 -10.75
N ARG A 514 10.27 20.87 -10.87
CA ARG A 514 9.42 21.51 -9.86
C ARG A 514 9.22 20.70 -8.58
N LEU A 515 9.52 19.41 -8.59
CA LEU A 515 9.39 18.51 -7.44
C LEU A 515 10.72 18.19 -6.77
N ARG A 516 11.83 18.82 -7.19
CA ARG A 516 13.12 18.61 -6.53
C ARG A 516 13.06 19.24 -5.13
N PRO A 517 13.21 18.45 -4.05
CA PRO A 517 13.34 19.04 -2.73
C PRO A 517 14.62 19.88 -2.68
N TYR A 518 14.50 21.15 -2.30
CA TYR A 518 15.64 21.97 -1.94
C TYR A 518 16.06 21.57 -0.51
N CYS A 519 17.13 20.79 -0.40
CA CYS A 519 17.80 20.60 0.87
C CYS A 519 18.40 21.96 1.29
N LYS A 520 18.04 22.45 2.48
CA LYS A 520 18.69 23.61 3.09
C LYS A 520 19.99 23.21 3.76
#